data_AF-A0A7Y1Y3F1-F1
#
_entry.id   AF-A0A7Y1Y3F1-F1
#
_cell.length_a   1.000
_cell.length_b   1.000
_cell.length_c   1.000
_cell.angle_alpha   90.00
_cell.angle_beta   90.00
_cell.angle_gamma   90.00
#
_symmetry.space_group_name_H-M   'P 1'
#
loop_
_entity.id
_entity.type
_entity.pdbx_description
1 polymer ?
#
loop_
_entity_poly.entity_id
_entity_poly.type
_entity_poly.pdbx_seq_one_letter_code
_entity_poly.pdbx_strand_id
1 'polypeptide(L)'
;MLDTAMDEQVKHRLLIRTLGKFILKFIVLIIVVVAIITVSLIPIVLFIEYTGQTWSDIDSGSYKFYLSMIAGSAIPFLLTTRKKKKNYSDWSVLLHKMVMDNYNIAKSLFLLDKRIFKKKRANEPEPFVVVSGLARAGTTALTNLLFQSNKFHSLSYANMPFLLSVNLWKKFYHPGKSKLKQRAHGDKVKVGYNSVEAFEEFFFKVFLNDSFIAKNTLTEHDLNDSVFKEYMDYQNLIRPNNAS
;
A
#
# COMPACT_ATOMS: atom_id res chain seq x y z
N MET A 1 -14.13 32.11 20.70
CA MET A 1 -14.76 32.41 19.39
C MET A 1 -13.77 32.94 18.34
N LEU A 2 -12.60 33.50 18.70
CA LEU A 2 -11.57 33.94 17.74
C LEU A 2 -10.72 32.78 17.13
N ASP A 3 -10.63 31.63 17.80
CA ASP A 3 -9.80 30.50 17.34
C ASP A 3 -10.40 29.69 16.16
N THR A 4 -11.72 29.57 16.07
CA THR A 4 -12.38 28.77 15.02
C THR A 4 -12.23 29.40 13.64
N ALA A 5 -12.34 30.73 13.55
CA ALA A 5 -12.15 31.47 12.31
C ALA A 5 -10.68 31.47 11.85
N MET A 6 -9.74 31.51 12.78
CA MET A 6 -8.30 31.45 12.48
C MET A 6 -7.88 30.05 12.01
N ASP A 7 -8.44 28.99 12.58
CA ASP A 7 -8.23 27.60 12.13
C ASP A 7 -8.81 27.35 10.72
N GLU A 8 -9.99 27.90 10.44
CA GLU A 8 -10.64 27.79 9.13
C GLU A 8 -9.83 28.50 8.02
N GLN A 9 -9.33 29.72 8.29
CA GLN A 9 -8.46 30.43 7.36
C GLN A 9 -7.13 29.69 7.10
N VAL A 10 -6.56 29.06 8.14
CA VAL A 10 -5.34 28.24 8.00
C VAL A 10 -5.62 27.01 7.14
N LYS A 11 -6.74 26.31 7.35
CA LYS A 11 -7.17 25.17 6.51
C LYS A 11 -7.39 25.61 5.06
N HIS A 12 -8.08 26.71 4.81
CA HIS A 12 -8.28 27.25 3.45
C HIS A 12 -6.94 27.56 2.77
N ARG A 13 -6.01 28.19 3.48
CA ARG A 13 -4.67 28.49 2.94
C ARG A 13 -3.89 27.22 2.59
N LEU A 14 -3.96 26.20 3.46
CA LEU A 14 -3.34 24.89 3.21
C LEU A 14 -3.97 24.20 2.01
N LEU A 15 -5.31 24.21 1.90
CA LEU A 15 -6.05 23.65 0.77
C LEU A 15 -5.66 24.32 -0.54
N ILE A 16 -5.69 25.65 -0.61
CA ILE A 16 -5.29 26.42 -1.80
C ILE A 16 -3.84 26.11 -2.17
N ARG A 17 -2.93 26.01 -1.19
CA ARG A 17 -1.53 25.65 -1.44
C ARG A 17 -1.38 24.22 -1.97
N THR A 18 -2.15 23.26 -1.46
CA THR A 18 -2.15 21.88 -1.96
C THR A 18 -2.74 21.78 -3.36
N LEU A 19 -3.84 22.48 -3.62
CA LEU A 19 -4.49 22.56 -4.93
C LEU A 19 -3.58 23.23 -5.97
N GLY A 20 -2.93 24.34 -5.63
CA GLY A 20 -1.97 25.01 -6.52
C GLY A 20 -0.80 24.11 -6.92
N LYS A 21 -0.26 23.33 -5.96
CA LYS A 21 0.77 22.32 -6.27
C LYS A 21 0.25 21.21 -7.18
N PHE A 22 -1.02 20.80 -7.02
CA PHE A 22 -1.64 19.78 -7.85
C PHE A 22 -1.85 20.31 -9.28
N ILE A 23 -2.39 21.52 -9.44
CA ILE A 23 -2.60 22.19 -10.72
C ILE A 23 -1.26 22.35 -11.46
N LEU A 24 -0.21 22.80 -10.78
CA LEU A 24 1.11 22.94 -11.39
C LEU A 24 1.62 21.59 -11.94
N LYS A 25 1.50 20.51 -11.15
CA LYS A 25 1.88 19.16 -11.61
C LYS A 25 1.04 18.69 -12.79
N PHE A 26 -0.25 19.02 -12.81
CA PHE A 26 -1.15 18.69 -13.91
C PHE A 26 -0.80 19.45 -15.20
N ILE A 27 -0.46 20.74 -15.11
CA ILE A 27 0.04 21.53 -16.24
C ILE A 27 1.34 20.95 -16.77
N VAL A 28 2.30 20.63 -15.89
CA VAL A 28 3.56 19.97 -16.27
C VAL A 28 3.28 18.63 -16.97
N LEU A 29 2.32 17.84 -16.47
CA LEU A 29 1.91 16.59 -17.12
C LEU A 29 1.39 16.85 -18.55
N ILE A 30 0.51 17.84 -18.74
CA ILE A 30 0.00 18.21 -20.06
C ILE A 30 1.15 18.61 -20.99
N ILE A 31 2.08 19.46 -20.53
CA ILE A 31 3.24 19.89 -21.32
C ILE A 31 4.08 18.68 -21.75
N VAL A 32 4.32 17.73 -20.83
CA VAL A 32 5.05 16.50 -21.14
C VAL A 32 4.31 15.65 -22.16
N VAL A 33 2.98 15.49 -22.04
CA VAL A 33 2.17 14.74 -23.01
C VAL A 33 2.23 15.41 -24.39
N VAL A 34 2.11 16.73 -24.47
CA VAL A 34 2.24 17.48 -25.72
C VAL A 34 3.64 17.30 -26.31
N ALA A 35 4.70 17.39 -25.49
CA ALA A 35 6.07 17.16 -25.94
C ALA A 35 6.31 15.73 -26.44
N ILE A 36 5.67 14.73 -25.82
CA ILE A 36 5.71 13.33 -26.29
C ILE A 36 5.03 13.21 -27.65
N ILE A 37 3.87 13.84 -27.84
CA ILE A 37 3.13 13.83 -29.11
C ILE A 37 3.96 14.50 -30.21
N THR A 38 4.54 15.68 -29.93
CA THR A 38 5.38 16.38 -30.92
C THR A 38 6.61 15.58 -31.31
N VAL A 39 7.33 15.01 -30.34
CA VAL A 39 8.49 14.15 -30.62
C VAL A 39 8.09 12.90 -31.41
N SER A 40 6.91 12.33 -31.13
CA SER A 40 6.40 11.16 -31.86
C SER A 40 6.02 11.47 -33.31
N LEU A 41 5.70 12.73 -33.63
CA LEU A 41 5.37 13.19 -34.99
C LEU A 41 6.61 13.44 -35.88
N ILE A 42 7.78 13.70 -35.28
CA ILE A 42 9.02 14.04 -36.02
C ILE A 42 9.39 12.96 -37.07
N PRO A 43 9.37 11.66 -36.77
CA PRO A 43 9.74 10.63 -37.75
C PRO A 43 8.73 10.48 -38.89
N ILE A 44 7.46 10.86 -38.65
CA ILE A 44 6.43 10.87 -39.69
C ILE A 44 6.73 11.99 -40.69
N VAL A 45 7.08 13.19 -40.21
CA VAL A 45 7.48 14.32 -41.06
C VAL A 45 8.73 13.98 -41.88
N LEU A 46 9.76 13.39 -41.25
CA LEU A 46 10.98 12.96 -41.93
C LEU A 46 10.70 11.87 -42.99
N PHE A 47 9.73 10.98 -42.75
CA PHE A 47 9.34 9.96 -43.71
C PHE A 47 8.70 10.57 -44.96
N ILE A 48 7.79 11.53 -44.79
CA ILE A 48 7.12 12.27 -45.87
C ILE A 48 8.14 13.02 -46.73
N GLU A 49 9.11 13.69 -46.09
CA GLU A 49 10.19 14.41 -46.79
C GLU A 49 11.13 13.47 -47.56
N TYR A 50 11.42 12.28 -47.01
CA TYR A 50 12.25 11.26 -47.67
C TYR A 50 11.55 10.58 -48.86
N THR A 51 10.24 10.33 -48.79
CA THR A 51 9.49 9.67 -49.87
C THR A 51 8.95 10.64 -50.91
N GLY A 52 8.99 11.95 -50.65
CA GLY A 52 8.45 12.99 -51.55
C GLY A 52 6.93 12.92 -51.72
N GLN A 53 6.22 12.24 -50.82
CA GLN A 53 4.76 12.09 -50.85
C GLN A 53 4.08 13.27 -50.17
N THR A 54 2.81 13.55 -50.51
CA THR A 54 2.01 14.53 -49.78
C THR A 54 1.18 13.85 -48.68
N TRP A 55 0.67 14.61 -47.70
CA TRP A 55 -0.15 14.08 -46.61
C TRP A 55 -1.39 13.30 -47.09
N SER A 56 -1.89 13.59 -48.29
CA SER A 56 -3.02 12.92 -48.93
C SER A 56 -2.67 11.61 -49.65
N ASP A 57 -1.39 11.35 -49.90
CA ASP A 57 -0.92 10.17 -50.64
C ASP A 57 -0.33 9.08 -49.73
N ILE A 58 -0.45 9.27 -48.41
CA ILE A 58 0.08 8.32 -47.43
C ILE A 58 -0.74 7.03 -47.52
N ASP A 59 -0.12 5.99 -48.06
CA ASP A 59 -0.68 4.65 -48.05
C ASP A 59 -0.70 4.08 -46.63
N SER A 60 -1.85 4.21 -45.98
CA SER A 60 -2.12 3.67 -44.64
C SER A 60 -2.00 2.13 -44.53
N GLY A 61 -1.89 1.42 -45.65
CA GLY A 61 -1.60 -0.03 -45.69
C GLY A 61 -0.11 -0.38 -45.62
N SER A 62 0.79 0.60 -45.77
CA SER A 62 2.22 0.34 -45.87
C SER A 62 2.87 0.03 -44.52
N TYR A 63 3.62 -1.08 -44.46
CA TYR A 63 4.37 -1.46 -43.26
C TYR A 63 5.44 -0.41 -42.85
N LYS A 64 5.92 0.40 -43.81
CA LYS A 64 6.90 1.47 -43.55
C LYS A 64 6.31 2.62 -42.72
N PHE A 65 5.03 2.91 -42.91
CA PHE A 65 4.29 3.89 -42.13
C PHE A 65 4.12 3.44 -40.68
N TYR A 66 3.74 2.17 -40.45
CA TYR A 66 3.64 1.63 -39.11
C TYR A 66 5.00 1.55 -38.40
N LEU A 67 6.08 1.23 -39.12
CA LEU A 67 7.44 1.22 -38.57
C LEU A 67 7.89 2.61 -38.10
N SER A 68 7.62 3.67 -38.85
CA SER A 68 7.99 5.04 -38.44
C SER A 68 7.17 5.51 -37.24
N MET A 69 5.89 5.11 -37.14
CA MET A 69 5.02 5.41 -36.00
C MET A 69 5.48 4.69 -34.71
N ILE A 70 5.86 3.41 -34.83
CA ILE A 70 6.43 2.64 -33.72
C ILE A 70 7.79 3.22 -33.29
N ALA A 71 8.64 3.59 -34.24
CA ALA A 71 9.93 4.20 -33.94
C ALA A 71 9.77 5.55 -33.23
N GLY A 72 8.86 6.42 -33.70
CA GLY A 72 8.61 7.73 -33.09
C GLY A 72 8.01 7.66 -31.70
N SER A 73 7.04 6.76 -31.49
CA SER A 73 6.43 6.56 -30.19
C SER A 73 7.36 5.90 -29.17
N ALA A 74 8.39 5.15 -29.59
CA ALA A 74 9.35 4.51 -28.69
C ALA A 74 10.41 5.47 -28.12
N ILE A 75 10.75 6.55 -28.83
CA ILE A 75 11.83 7.49 -28.45
C ILE A 75 11.62 8.12 -27.06
N PRO A 76 10.42 8.66 -26.71
CA PRO A 76 10.21 9.27 -25.40
C PRO A 76 10.32 8.27 -24.23
N PHE A 77 9.95 7.00 -24.46
CA PHE A 77 10.06 5.96 -23.43
C PHE A 77 11.51 5.54 -23.21
N LEU A 78 12.31 5.41 -24.27
CA LEU A 78 13.73 5.10 -24.17
C LEU A 78 14.50 6.16 -23.37
N LEU A 79 14.22 7.46 -23.63
CA LEU A 79 14.86 8.59 -22.93
C LEU A 79 14.45 8.72 -21.45
N THR A 80 13.24 8.26 -21.10
CA THR A 80 12.68 8.38 -19.73
C THR A 80 13.12 7.25 -18.77
N THR A 81 13.86 6.24 -19.26
CA THR A 81 14.10 4.99 -18.50
C THR A 81 15.16 5.02 -17.41
N ARG A 82 15.76 6.16 -17.04
CA ARG A 82 16.64 6.22 -15.86
C ARG A 82 15.85 6.31 -14.55
N LYS A 83 15.08 5.26 -14.24
CA LYS A 83 14.51 5.11 -12.89
C LYS A 83 15.62 4.74 -11.92
N LYS A 84 15.89 5.61 -10.94
CA LYS A 84 16.72 5.27 -9.77
C LYS A 84 16.17 3.97 -9.15
N LYS A 85 17.05 3.02 -8.83
CA LYS A 85 16.66 1.81 -8.07
C LYS A 85 16.05 2.23 -6.73
N LYS A 86 14.72 2.23 -6.64
CA LYS A 86 14.00 2.33 -5.37
C LYS A 86 13.87 0.93 -4.80
N ASN A 87 14.04 0.81 -3.48
CA ASN A 87 13.86 -0.46 -2.77
C ASN A 87 12.40 -0.95 -2.76
N TYR A 88 11.46 -0.07 -3.12
CA TYR A 88 10.03 -0.35 -3.19
C TYR A 88 9.43 0.21 -4.48
N SER A 89 8.46 -0.51 -5.03
CA SER A 89 7.69 -0.06 -6.20
C SER A 89 6.73 1.06 -5.80
N ASP A 90 6.55 2.07 -6.66
CA ASP A 90 5.60 3.16 -6.40
C ASP A 90 4.16 2.62 -6.23
N TRP A 91 3.81 1.54 -6.95
CA TRP A 91 2.54 0.82 -6.77
C TRP A 91 2.42 0.16 -5.40
N SER A 92 3.51 -0.39 -4.86
CA SER A 92 3.50 -1.00 -3.52
C SER A 92 3.29 0.04 -2.43
N VAL A 93 3.86 1.24 -2.60
CA VAL A 93 3.65 2.37 -1.68
C VAL A 93 2.21 2.86 -1.78
N LEU A 94 1.66 2.98 -2.99
CA LEU A 94 0.27 3.37 -3.19
C LEU A 94 -0.69 2.36 -2.54
N LEU A 95 -0.51 1.06 -2.80
CA LEU A 95 -1.31 0.00 -2.21
C LEU A 95 -1.24 0.02 -0.68
N HIS A 96 -0.04 0.19 -0.13
CA HIS A 96 0.15 0.30 1.32
C HIS A 96 -0.65 1.45 1.91
N LYS A 97 -0.53 2.65 1.32
CA LYS A 97 -1.29 3.82 1.77
C LYS A 97 -2.80 3.64 1.62
N MET A 98 -3.24 3.09 0.49
CA MET A 98 -4.66 2.88 0.23
C MET A 98 -5.31 1.96 1.26
N VAL A 99 -4.62 0.90 1.69
CA VAL A 99 -5.17 -0.06 2.67
C VAL A 99 -4.96 0.41 4.11
N MET A 100 -3.79 0.95 4.44
CA MET A 100 -3.43 1.31 5.83
C MET A 100 -3.98 2.67 6.27
N ASP A 101 -4.05 3.65 5.36
CA ASP A 101 -4.53 5.00 5.68
C ASP A 101 -6.06 5.12 5.56
N ASN A 102 -6.75 4.08 5.09
CA ASN A 102 -8.20 4.07 4.92
C ASN A 102 -8.86 2.90 5.68
N TYR A 103 -9.34 3.20 6.88
CA TYR A 103 -9.96 2.21 7.77
C TYR A 103 -11.22 1.57 7.18
N ASN A 104 -11.97 2.28 6.32
CA ASN A 104 -13.15 1.70 5.66
C ASN A 104 -12.76 0.61 4.67
N ILE A 105 -11.66 0.79 3.93
CA ILE A 105 -11.13 -0.22 3.01
C ILE A 105 -10.65 -1.42 3.81
N ALA A 106 -9.86 -1.21 4.87
CA ALA A 106 -9.39 -2.29 5.74
C ALA A 106 -10.55 -3.09 6.36
N LYS A 107 -11.58 -2.41 6.87
CA LYS A 107 -12.79 -3.03 7.43
C LYS A 107 -13.59 -3.81 6.39
N SER A 108 -13.72 -3.27 5.17
CA SER A 108 -14.44 -3.94 4.08
C SER A 108 -13.72 -5.23 3.65
N LEU A 109 -12.40 -5.17 3.51
CA LEU A 109 -11.56 -6.32 3.21
C LEU A 109 -11.61 -7.39 4.31
N PHE A 110 -11.61 -6.97 5.58
CA PHE A 110 -11.83 -7.86 6.71
C PHE A 110 -13.18 -8.58 6.63
N LEU A 111 -14.27 -7.85 6.38
CA LEU A 111 -15.60 -8.46 6.24
C LEU A 111 -15.66 -9.45 5.07
N LEU A 112 -14.97 -9.16 3.97
CA LEU A 112 -14.82 -10.09 2.85
C LEU A 112 -14.02 -11.35 3.24
N ASP A 113 -12.87 -11.17 3.89
CA ASP A 113 -12.04 -12.28 4.39
C ASP A 113 -12.86 -13.18 5.32
N LYS A 114 -13.56 -12.56 6.28
CA LYS A 114 -14.47 -13.25 7.20
C LYS A 114 -15.54 -14.03 6.46
N ARG A 115 -16.25 -13.43 5.50
CA ARG A 115 -17.31 -14.13 4.75
C ARG A 115 -16.79 -15.34 3.98
N ILE A 116 -15.59 -15.25 3.41
CA ILE A 116 -15.00 -16.31 2.57
C ILE A 116 -14.40 -17.44 3.41
N PHE A 117 -13.77 -17.12 4.55
CA PHE A 117 -12.94 -18.06 5.30
C PHE A 117 -13.51 -18.49 6.66
N LYS A 118 -14.47 -17.75 7.26
CA LYS A 118 -15.03 -18.10 8.58
C LYS A 118 -15.69 -19.48 8.60
N LYS A 119 -16.42 -19.85 7.54
CA LYS A 119 -17.06 -21.18 7.45
C LYS A 119 -16.05 -22.34 7.34
N LYS A 120 -14.78 -22.07 7.03
CA LYS A 120 -13.74 -23.09 6.81
C LYS A 120 -12.95 -23.43 8.08
N ARG A 121 -13.25 -22.80 9.22
CA ARG A 121 -12.46 -22.93 10.45
C ARG A 121 -13.32 -23.50 11.57
N ALA A 122 -12.67 -24.28 12.45
CA ALA A 122 -13.33 -24.87 13.61
C ALA A 122 -13.90 -23.76 14.52
N ASN A 123 -15.08 -24.01 15.08
CA ASN A 123 -15.82 -23.02 15.86
C ASN A 123 -15.31 -22.87 17.30
N GLU A 124 -14.30 -23.63 17.72
CA GLU A 124 -13.86 -23.62 19.11
C GLU A 124 -12.78 -22.56 19.37
N PRO A 125 -13.00 -21.66 20.34
CA PRO A 125 -12.02 -20.67 20.71
C PRO A 125 -10.83 -21.33 21.41
N GLU A 126 -9.74 -21.57 20.68
CA GLU A 126 -8.47 -21.90 21.34
C GLU A 126 -7.93 -20.70 22.16
N PRO A 127 -7.23 -20.94 23.27
CA PRO A 127 -6.58 -19.87 24.03
C PRO A 127 -5.49 -19.19 23.20
N PHE A 128 -5.25 -17.91 23.47
CA PHE A 128 -4.16 -17.14 22.87
C PHE A 128 -3.42 -16.34 23.93
N VAL A 129 -2.20 -15.92 23.60
CA VAL A 129 -1.34 -15.12 24.48
C VAL A 129 -1.20 -13.73 23.87
N VAL A 130 -1.47 -12.71 24.67
CA VAL A 130 -1.22 -11.30 24.31
C VAL A 130 0.05 -10.84 25.01
N VAL A 131 0.99 -10.30 24.23
CA VAL A 131 2.23 -9.71 24.75
C VAL A 131 2.10 -8.20 24.69
N SER A 132 2.04 -7.55 25.84
CA SER A 132 1.92 -6.09 25.95
C SER A 132 2.99 -5.52 26.89
N GLY A 133 3.26 -4.22 26.77
CA GLY A 133 4.23 -3.50 27.57
C GLY A 133 4.61 -2.16 26.94
N LEU A 134 5.36 -1.34 27.68
CA LEU A 134 5.84 -0.05 27.19
C LEU A 134 6.84 -0.21 26.04
N ALA A 135 6.98 0.85 25.25
CA ALA A 135 8.04 0.92 24.24
C ALA A 135 9.39 0.65 24.90
N ARG A 136 10.19 -0.24 24.28
CA ARG A 136 11.50 -0.70 24.77
C ARG A 136 11.49 -1.61 26.02
N ALA A 137 10.34 -2.11 26.45
CA ALA A 137 10.25 -3.12 27.53
C ALA A 137 10.69 -4.54 27.11
N GLY A 138 11.21 -4.72 25.89
CA GLY A 138 11.64 -6.04 25.39
C GLY A 138 10.49 -6.92 24.85
N THR A 139 9.28 -6.38 24.68
CA THR A 139 8.11 -7.11 24.15
C THR A 139 8.39 -7.74 22.78
N THR A 140 9.00 -7.01 21.85
CA THR A 140 9.39 -7.56 20.54
C THR A 140 10.33 -8.76 20.66
N ALA A 141 11.27 -8.76 21.62
CA ALA A 141 12.17 -9.90 21.82
C ALA A 141 11.41 -11.12 22.35
N LEU A 142 10.53 -10.92 23.33
CA LEU A 142 9.66 -11.97 23.87
C LEU A 142 8.73 -12.56 22.79
N THR A 143 8.05 -11.72 22.01
CA THR A 143 7.19 -12.15 20.92
C THR A 143 7.95 -12.97 19.87
N ASN A 144 9.19 -12.58 19.54
CA ASN A 144 10.03 -13.34 18.62
C ASN A 144 10.43 -14.71 19.21
N LEU A 145 10.76 -14.80 20.50
CA LEU A 145 11.08 -16.07 21.17
C LEU A 145 9.87 -17.02 21.18
N LEU A 146 8.67 -16.49 21.49
CA LEU A 146 7.43 -17.26 21.43
C LEU A 146 7.16 -17.77 20.02
N PHE A 147 7.32 -16.92 19.00
CA PHE A 147 7.14 -17.32 17.61
C PHE A 147 8.16 -18.38 17.16
N GLN A 148 9.43 -18.25 17.55
CA GLN A 148 10.50 -19.21 17.24
C GLN A 148 10.28 -20.60 17.86
N SER A 149 9.49 -20.69 18.93
CA SER A 149 9.12 -21.99 19.52
C SER A 149 8.27 -22.87 18.59
N ASN A 150 7.76 -22.33 17.48
CA ASN A 150 6.81 -22.96 16.55
C ASN A 150 5.50 -23.44 17.21
N LYS A 151 5.24 -23.08 18.47
CA LYS A 151 3.97 -23.34 19.17
C LYS A 151 2.95 -22.22 18.99
N PHE A 152 3.39 -21.04 18.57
CA PHE A 152 2.56 -19.86 18.42
C PHE A 152 2.58 -19.35 16.98
N HIS A 153 1.45 -18.84 16.53
CA HIS A 153 1.32 -18.12 15.27
C HIS A 153 1.06 -16.64 15.54
N SER A 154 1.68 -15.76 14.76
CA SER A 154 1.44 -14.32 14.84
C SER A 154 1.60 -13.69 13.45
N LEU A 155 1.16 -12.45 13.31
CA LEU A 155 1.33 -11.67 12.10
C LEU A 155 2.79 -11.27 11.92
N SER A 156 3.21 -11.25 10.67
CA SER A 156 4.56 -10.87 10.25
C SER A 156 4.50 -9.83 9.14
N TYR A 157 5.64 -9.25 8.78
CA TYR A 157 5.72 -8.28 7.68
C TYR A 157 5.24 -8.85 6.33
N ALA A 158 5.23 -10.17 6.15
CA ALA A 158 4.62 -10.86 5.01
C ALA A 158 3.13 -10.54 4.83
N ASN A 159 2.44 -10.24 5.94
CA ASN A 159 1.01 -9.96 5.95
C ASN A 159 0.69 -8.51 5.56
N MET A 160 1.69 -7.62 5.52
CA MET A 160 1.51 -6.26 5.07
C MET A 160 1.26 -6.19 3.55
N PRO A 161 0.40 -5.26 3.08
CA PRO A 161 -0.34 -4.27 3.88
C PRO A 161 -1.69 -4.77 4.44
N PHE A 162 -2.08 -6.02 4.18
CA PHE A 162 -3.41 -6.55 4.45
C PHE A 162 -3.50 -7.26 5.80
N LEU A 163 -3.29 -6.52 6.89
CA LEU A 163 -3.27 -7.09 8.24
C LEU A 163 -4.62 -7.67 8.67
N LEU A 164 -5.74 -7.10 8.22
CA LEU A 164 -7.08 -7.60 8.57
C LEU A 164 -7.66 -8.61 7.58
N SER A 165 -7.03 -8.82 6.43
CA SER A 165 -7.53 -9.74 5.38
C SER A 165 -6.43 -10.70 4.94
N VAL A 166 -5.86 -11.37 5.94
CA VAL A 166 -4.64 -12.16 5.81
C VAL A 166 -4.83 -13.34 4.84
N ASN A 167 -6.00 -13.98 4.86
CA ASN A 167 -6.24 -15.18 4.05
C ASN A 167 -6.43 -14.85 2.57
N LEU A 168 -7.12 -13.74 2.28
CA LEU A 168 -7.17 -13.16 0.94
C LEU A 168 -5.77 -12.82 0.45
N TRP A 169 -4.97 -12.13 1.26
CA TRP A 169 -3.62 -11.72 0.86
C TRP A 169 -2.69 -12.91 0.59
N LYS A 170 -2.74 -13.94 1.45
CA LYS A 170 -1.98 -15.19 1.28
C LYS A 170 -2.21 -15.85 -0.09
N LYS A 171 -3.40 -15.71 -0.70
CA LYS A 171 -3.67 -16.26 -2.04
C LYS A 171 -2.92 -15.52 -3.16
N PHE A 172 -2.73 -14.21 -3.02
CA PHE A 172 -2.11 -13.37 -4.05
C PHE A 172 -0.61 -13.20 -3.84
N TYR A 173 -0.14 -13.28 -2.60
CA TYR A 173 1.24 -12.98 -2.24
C TYR A 173 1.86 -14.10 -1.41
N HIS A 174 2.89 -14.72 -2.00
CA HIS A 174 3.74 -15.69 -1.34
C HIS A 174 5.15 -15.10 -1.23
N PRO A 175 5.52 -14.50 -0.09
CA PRO A 175 6.83 -13.90 0.05
C PRO A 175 7.92 -14.98 0.02
N GLY A 176 8.93 -14.77 -0.82
CA GLY A 176 10.15 -15.58 -0.80
C GLY A 176 11.05 -15.27 0.40
N LYS A 177 12.16 -16.00 0.51
CA LYS A 177 13.21 -15.68 1.51
C LYS A 177 13.76 -14.29 1.24
N SER A 178 13.57 -13.37 2.19
CA SER A 178 14.04 -11.98 2.07
C SER A 178 15.30 -11.74 2.87
N LYS A 179 16.18 -10.89 2.34
CA LYS A 179 17.36 -10.42 3.06
C LYS A 179 16.91 -9.57 4.25
N LEU A 180 17.45 -9.90 5.42
CA LEU A 180 17.25 -9.13 6.64
C LEU A 180 17.70 -7.67 6.42
N LYS A 181 16.79 -6.73 6.68
CA LYS A 181 17.03 -5.29 6.55
C LYS A 181 16.85 -4.61 7.90
N GLN A 182 17.63 -3.58 8.19
CA GLN A 182 17.44 -2.81 9.41
C GLN A 182 16.04 -2.18 9.45
N ARG A 183 15.38 -2.27 10.62
CA ARG A 183 14.07 -1.68 10.86
C ARG A 183 14.13 -0.16 10.73
N ALA A 184 13.03 0.45 10.29
CA ALA A 184 12.93 1.91 10.09
C ALA A 184 13.15 2.73 11.37
N HIS A 185 13.02 2.10 12.54
CA HIS A 185 13.26 2.71 13.85
C HIS A 185 14.75 2.97 14.17
N GLY A 186 15.69 2.47 13.36
CA GLY A 186 17.13 2.79 13.52
C GLY A 186 17.83 2.09 14.69
N ASP A 187 17.17 1.13 15.33
CA ASP A 187 17.61 0.40 16.53
C ASP A 187 18.55 -0.80 16.28
N LYS A 188 19.12 -0.89 15.08
CA LYS A 188 19.95 -2.01 14.59
C LYS A 188 19.25 -3.38 14.57
N VAL A 189 17.96 -3.45 14.91
CA VAL A 189 17.17 -4.67 14.79
C VAL A 189 16.94 -4.94 13.30
N LYS A 190 17.25 -6.16 12.87
CA LYS A 190 17.05 -6.58 11.48
C LYS A 190 15.72 -7.32 11.35
N VAL A 191 14.90 -6.90 10.40
CA VAL A 191 13.59 -7.47 10.10
C VAL A 191 13.56 -8.01 8.67
N GLY A 192 12.88 -9.13 8.49
CA GLY A 192 12.53 -9.70 7.19
C GLY A 192 11.02 -9.89 7.07
N TYR A 193 10.56 -10.50 5.98
CA TYR A 193 9.12 -10.77 5.81
C TYR A 193 8.55 -11.68 6.91
N ASN A 194 9.36 -12.59 7.46
CA ASN A 194 8.93 -13.51 8.50
C ASN A 194 9.07 -12.95 9.93
N SER A 195 9.54 -11.71 10.08
CA SER A 195 9.64 -11.09 11.41
C SER A 195 8.25 -10.71 11.92
N VAL A 196 7.96 -11.14 13.15
CA VAL A 196 6.71 -10.82 13.86
C VAL A 196 6.83 -9.52 14.62
N GLU A 197 5.72 -8.80 14.75
CA GLU A 197 5.62 -7.52 15.45
C GLU A 197 4.17 -7.35 15.94
N ALA A 198 3.89 -6.30 16.73
CA ALA A 198 2.57 -5.95 17.27
C ALA A 198 1.59 -5.44 16.19
N PHE A 199 1.40 -6.18 15.10
CA PHE A 199 0.50 -5.79 14.01
C PHE A 199 -0.98 -5.92 14.37
N GLU A 200 -1.32 -6.60 15.46
CA GLU A 200 -2.67 -6.70 15.98
C GLU A 200 -3.26 -5.35 16.41
N GLU A 201 -2.41 -4.39 16.83
CA GLU A 201 -2.84 -3.05 17.22
C GLU A 201 -3.64 -2.35 16.10
N PHE A 202 -3.30 -2.64 14.84
CA PHE A 202 -4.00 -2.09 13.69
C PHE A 202 -5.49 -2.45 13.66
N PHE A 203 -5.89 -3.60 14.22
CA PHE A 203 -7.30 -3.94 14.39
C PHE A 203 -8.02 -2.89 15.25
N PHE A 204 -7.47 -2.56 16.41
CA PHE A 204 -8.08 -1.60 17.32
C PHE A 204 -8.13 -0.21 16.71
N LYS A 205 -7.08 0.21 15.99
CA LYS A 205 -7.08 1.47 15.24
C LYS A 205 -8.24 1.57 14.26
N VAL A 206 -8.47 0.50 13.48
CA VAL A 206 -9.55 0.46 12.48
C VAL A 206 -10.93 0.41 13.12
N PHE A 207 -11.13 -0.42 14.15
CA PHE A 207 -12.46 -0.63 14.73
C PHE A 207 -12.88 0.44 15.72
N LEU A 208 -11.92 1.08 16.39
CA LEU A 208 -12.15 2.17 17.33
C LEU A 208 -11.84 3.54 16.74
N ASN A 209 -11.43 3.61 15.47
CA ASN A 209 -11.12 4.84 14.74
C ASN A 209 -10.15 5.76 15.51
N ASP A 210 -9.06 5.18 16.02
CA ASP A 210 -8.04 5.84 16.85
C ASP A 210 -8.58 6.57 18.10
N SER A 211 -9.79 6.22 18.59
CA SER A 211 -10.42 6.91 19.73
C SER A 211 -9.59 6.88 21.02
N PHE A 212 -8.70 5.89 21.15
CA PHE A 212 -7.82 5.71 22.30
C PHE A 212 -6.53 6.55 22.24
N ILE A 213 -6.29 7.25 21.12
CA ILE A 213 -5.10 8.08 20.89
C ILE A 213 -5.51 9.55 21.00
N ALA A 214 -5.21 10.19 22.12
CA ALA A 214 -5.32 11.63 22.28
C ALA A 214 -3.97 12.32 21.97
N LYS A 215 -3.98 13.65 21.88
CA LYS A 215 -2.80 14.45 21.49
C LYS A 215 -1.55 14.13 22.34
N ASN A 216 -1.73 13.99 23.65
CA ASN A 216 -0.64 13.79 24.62
C ASN A 216 -0.84 12.60 25.55
N THR A 217 -1.93 11.83 25.39
CA THR A 217 -2.29 10.74 26.30
C THR A 217 -2.90 9.58 25.51
N LEU A 218 -2.82 8.39 26.09
CA LEU A 218 -3.61 7.25 25.67
C LEU A 218 -4.76 7.09 26.65
N THR A 219 -5.95 6.83 26.14
CA THR A 219 -7.11 6.47 26.96
C THR A 219 -7.33 4.97 26.91
N GLU A 220 -8.02 4.43 27.91
CA GLU A 220 -8.39 3.02 27.91
C GLU A 220 -9.30 2.68 26.72
N HIS A 221 -9.16 1.46 26.20
CA HIS A 221 -10.01 0.95 25.13
C HIS A 221 -11.37 0.56 25.69
N ASP A 222 -12.42 1.27 25.30
CA ASP A 222 -13.79 0.80 25.54
C ASP A 222 -14.18 -0.22 24.45
N LEU A 223 -14.03 -1.50 24.77
CA LEU A 223 -14.37 -2.61 23.88
C LEU A 223 -15.80 -3.06 24.13
N ASN A 224 -16.74 -2.53 23.35
CA ASN A 224 -18.10 -3.07 23.34
C ASN A 224 -18.13 -4.53 22.83
N ASP A 225 -19.20 -5.25 23.18
CA ASP A 225 -19.37 -6.67 22.83
C ASP A 225 -19.28 -6.95 21.32
N SER A 226 -19.69 -5.98 20.50
CA SER A 226 -19.62 -6.09 19.04
C SER A 226 -18.17 -6.09 18.54
N VAL A 227 -17.35 -5.14 18.99
CA VAL A 227 -15.93 -5.06 18.64
C VAL A 227 -15.18 -6.27 19.20
N PHE A 228 -15.49 -6.70 20.42
CA PHE A 228 -14.90 -7.90 21.01
C PHE A 228 -15.18 -9.15 20.16
N LYS A 229 -16.43 -9.33 19.70
CA LYS A 229 -16.79 -10.42 18.79
C LYS A 229 -16.03 -10.36 17.46
N GLU A 230 -15.87 -9.17 16.90
CA GLU A 230 -15.07 -8.98 15.68
C GLU A 230 -13.59 -9.29 15.90
N TYR A 231 -13.05 -8.98 17.08
CA TYR A 231 -11.69 -9.33 17.45
C TYR A 231 -11.49 -10.84 17.57
N MET A 232 -12.46 -11.55 18.16
CA MET A 232 -12.43 -13.01 18.24
C MET A 232 -12.53 -13.65 16.85
N ASP A 233 -13.38 -13.13 15.97
CA ASP A 233 -13.46 -13.54 14.56
C ASP A 233 -12.11 -13.30 13.85
N TYR A 234 -11.47 -12.15 14.10
CA TYR A 234 -10.17 -11.81 13.55
C TYR A 234 -9.06 -12.76 14.04
N GLN A 235 -8.98 -13.03 15.34
CA GLN A 235 -8.04 -14.02 15.90
C GLN A 235 -8.24 -15.39 15.27
N ASN A 236 -9.49 -15.81 15.14
CA ASN A 236 -9.83 -17.07 14.48
C ASN A 236 -9.46 -17.10 13.00
N LEU A 237 -9.38 -15.96 12.29
CA LEU A 237 -8.95 -15.86 10.88
C LEU A 237 -7.43 -15.78 10.71
N ILE A 238 -6.67 -15.33 11.70
CA ILE A 238 -5.20 -15.23 11.61
C ILE A 238 -4.55 -16.61 11.72
N ARG A 239 -5.12 -17.49 12.55
CA ARG A 239 -4.60 -18.83 12.84
C ARG A 239 -4.24 -19.61 11.55
N PRO A 240 -3.22 -20.46 11.55
CA PRO A 240 -3.03 -21.37 10.44
C PRO A 240 -4.24 -22.34 10.39
N ASN A 241 -4.66 -22.72 9.19
CA ASN A 241 -5.59 -23.84 9.09
C ASN A 241 -4.80 -25.10 9.47
N ASN A 242 -5.15 -25.74 10.57
CA ASN A 242 -4.69 -27.10 10.89
C ASN A 242 -5.42 -28.09 9.96
N ALA A 243 -5.27 -27.94 8.66
CA ALA A 243 -5.58 -28.98 7.70
C ALA A 243 -4.27 -29.75 7.48
N SER A 244 -4.02 -30.68 8.40
CA SER A 244 -3.13 -31.82 8.15
C SER A 244 -3.89 -32.84 7.32
#